data_AF-A0A1C7NL78-F1
#
_entry.id   AF-A0A1C7NL78-F1
#
_cell.length_a   1.000
_cell.length_b   1.000
_cell.length_c   1.000
_cell.angle_alpha   90.00
_cell.angle_beta   90.00
_cell.angle_gamma   90.00
#
_symmetry.space_group_name_H-M   'P 1'
#
loop_
_entity.id
_entity.type
_entity.pdbx_description
1 polymer ?
#
loop_
_entity_poly.entity_id
_entity_poly.type
_entity_poly.pdbx_seq_one_letter_code
_entity_poly.pdbx_strand_id
1 'polypeptide(L)'
;MDESYIISNEGDRKDILKNAHAFEHFGADPMAQRTRKEEGMNWPRILQDTLEITVQCITCQKFVIAKRGYNPLCPLIVTHPYGIIRWIYVVYRMQLIQ
;
A
#
# COMPACT_ATOMS: atom_id res chain seq x y z
N MET A 1 16.32 28.89 -6.58
CA MET A 1 14.87 29.11 -6.55
C MET A 1 14.43 28.76 -5.15
N ASP A 2 14.00 29.76 -4.38
CA ASP A 2 13.50 29.56 -3.03
C ASP A 2 12.14 28.87 -3.13
N GLU A 3 12.15 27.54 -3.02
CA GLU A 3 10.95 26.72 -3.13
C GLU A 3 10.20 26.82 -1.81
N SER A 4 9.47 27.93 -1.66
CA SER A 4 8.68 28.25 -0.48
C SER A 4 7.75 27.10 -0.16
N TYR A 5 8.04 26.42 0.94
CA TYR A 5 7.38 25.21 1.34
C TYR A 5 6.02 25.54 1.97
N ILE A 6 4.97 25.58 1.15
CA ILE A 6 3.61 25.82 1.63
C ILE A 6 3.10 24.52 2.28
N ILE A 7 3.19 24.48 3.61
CA ILE A 7 2.69 23.37 4.43
C ILE A 7 1.19 23.55 4.63
N SER A 8 0.39 22.86 3.83
CA SER A 8 -1.06 22.78 4.08
C SER A 8 -1.34 22.03 5.39
N ASN A 9 -2.45 22.34 6.06
CA ASN A 9 -2.90 21.59 7.23
C ASN A 9 -3.24 20.12 6.84
N GLU A 10 -3.15 19.17 7.76
CA GLU A 10 -3.31 17.74 7.44
C GLU A 10 -4.66 17.38 6.82
N GLY A 11 -5.74 18.04 7.25
CA GLY A 11 -7.08 17.86 6.67
C GLY A 11 -7.13 18.28 5.21
N ASP A 12 -6.65 19.49 4.93
CA ASP A 12 -6.71 20.10 3.60
C ASP A 12 -5.87 19.32 2.58
N ARG A 13 -4.73 18.75 3.01
CA ARG A 13 -3.86 17.91 2.14
C ARG A 13 -4.61 16.75 1.52
N LYS A 14 -5.42 16.03 2.31
CA LYS A 14 -6.13 14.85 1.81
C LYS A 14 -7.20 15.25 0.81
N ASP A 15 -7.88 16.36 1.03
CA ASP A 15 -8.95 16.82 0.15
C ASP A 15 -8.40 17.40 -1.16
N ILE A 16 -7.28 18.12 -1.10
CA ILE A 16 -6.48 18.53 -2.27
C ILE A 16 -6.10 17.31 -3.11
N LEU A 17 -5.50 16.30 -2.50
CA LEU A 17 -5.05 15.11 -3.23
C LEU A 17 -6.22 14.30 -3.78
N LYS A 18 -7.35 14.20 -3.08
CA LYS A 18 -8.58 13.56 -3.60
C LYS A 18 -9.12 14.30 -4.80
N ASN A 19 -9.16 15.63 -4.76
CA ASN A 19 -9.61 16.47 -5.88
C ASN A 19 -8.68 16.28 -7.08
N ALA A 20 -7.36 16.30 -6.87
CA ALA A 20 -6.38 16.04 -7.90
C ALA A 20 -6.51 14.63 -8.50
N HIS A 21 -6.80 13.63 -7.65
CA HIS A 21 -7.00 12.24 -8.08
C HIS A 21 -8.29 12.04 -8.88
N ALA A 22 -9.35 12.76 -8.56
CA ALA A 22 -10.65 12.64 -9.21
C ALA A 22 -10.65 13.08 -10.68
N PHE A 23 -9.70 13.92 -11.10
CA PHE A 23 -9.62 14.40 -12.48
C PHE A 23 -9.20 13.33 -13.48
N GLU A 24 -8.14 12.57 -13.20
CA GLU A 24 -7.55 11.64 -14.19
C GLU A 24 -7.15 10.28 -13.59
N HIS A 25 -7.45 10.02 -12.32
CA HIS A 25 -7.00 8.81 -11.62
C HIS A 25 -5.48 8.59 -11.71
N PHE A 26 -4.72 9.68 -11.59
CA PHE A 26 -3.26 9.65 -11.65
C PHE A 26 -2.65 8.71 -10.62
N GLY A 27 -1.55 8.07 -11.02
CA GLY A 27 -0.67 7.36 -10.09
C GLY A 27 0.01 8.31 -9.08
N ALA A 28 0.67 7.73 -8.08
CA ALA A 28 1.20 8.50 -6.96
C ALA A 28 2.28 9.52 -7.34
N ASP A 29 3.20 9.19 -8.26
CA ASP A 29 4.28 10.09 -8.68
C ASP A 29 3.79 11.28 -9.52
N PRO A 30 2.99 11.08 -10.61
CA PRO A 30 2.44 12.19 -11.37
C PRO A 30 1.55 13.09 -10.51
N MET A 31 0.79 12.52 -9.59
CA MET A 31 -0.06 13.27 -8.68
C MET A 31 0.76 14.21 -7.78
N ALA A 32 1.83 13.71 -7.15
CA ALA A 32 2.71 14.56 -6.34
C ALA A 32 3.41 15.66 -7.16
N GLN A 33 3.83 15.34 -8.39
CA GLN A 33 4.45 16.33 -9.27
C GLN A 33 3.45 17.43 -9.68
N ARG A 34 2.19 17.05 -9.94
CA ARG A 34 1.11 17.97 -10.26
C ARG A 34 0.81 18.90 -9.10
N THR A 35 0.62 18.37 -7.89
CA THR A 35 0.37 19.18 -6.69
C THR A 35 1.49 20.20 -6.44
N ARG A 36 2.75 19.82 -6.63
CA ARG A 36 3.89 20.75 -6.52
C ARG A 36 3.86 21.86 -7.56
N LYS A 37 3.52 21.55 -8.81
CA LYS A 37 3.57 22.50 -9.94
C LYS A 37 2.35 23.40 -10.03
N GLU A 38 1.15 22.84 -9.85
CA GLU A 38 -0.12 23.54 -10.05
C GLU A 38 -0.55 24.29 -8.80
N GLU A 39 -0.41 23.70 -7.61
CA GLU A 39 -0.81 24.33 -6.36
C GLU A 39 0.34 25.03 -5.63
N GLY A 40 1.59 24.79 -6.05
CA GLY A 40 2.77 25.33 -5.36
C GLY A 40 2.95 24.75 -3.95
N MET A 41 2.30 23.63 -3.64
CA MET A 41 2.29 23.02 -2.32
C MET A 41 3.22 21.81 -2.28
N ASN A 42 4.03 21.74 -1.24
CA ASN A 42 4.92 20.62 -0.98
C ASN A 42 4.97 20.37 0.52
N TRP A 43 4.90 19.11 0.93
CA TRP A 43 4.99 18.70 2.33
C TRP A 43 5.76 17.38 2.45
N PRO A 44 6.22 17.02 3.66
CA PRO A 44 7.06 15.85 3.81
C PRO A 44 6.16 14.64 3.65
N ARG A 45 6.60 13.64 2.89
CA ARG A 45 5.84 12.42 2.62
C ARG A 45 4.58 12.61 1.77
N ILE A 46 4.50 13.67 0.94
CA ILE A 46 3.43 13.82 -0.07
C ILE A 46 3.26 12.56 -0.94
N LEU A 47 4.36 11.89 -1.29
CA LEU A 47 4.33 10.63 -2.04
C LEU A 47 3.64 9.50 -1.27
N GLN A 48 3.77 9.46 0.05
CA GLN A 48 3.10 8.45 0.86
C GLN A 48 1.61 8.73 0.95
N ASP A 49 1.22 9.99 1.13
CA ASP A 49 -0.18 10.39 1.17
C ASP A 49 -0.88 10.14 -0.18
N THR A 50 -0.18 10.40 -1.30
CA THR A 50 -0.71 10.10 -2.64
C THR A 50 -0.85 8.60 -2.89
N LEU A 51 0.09 7.79 -2.40
CA LEU A 51 -0.01 6.33 -2.44
C LEU A 51 -1.22 5.82 -1.65
N GLU A 52 -1.48 6.34 -0.46
CA GLU A 52 -2.63 5.92 0.35
C GLU A 52 -3.96 6.15 -0.38
N ILE A 53 -4.10 7.30 -1.06
CA ILE A 53 -5.31 7.63 -1.83
C ILE A 53 -5.46 6.72 -3.05
N THR A 54 -4.38 6.50 -3.81
CA THR A 54 -4.41 5.63 -5.01
C THR A 54 -4.70 4.18 -4.65
N VAL A 55 -4.20 3.68 -3.51
CA VAL A 55 -4.47 2.33 -3.01
C VAL A 55 -5.92 2.18 -2.55
N GLN A 56 -6.53 3.20 -1.96
CA GLN A 56 -7.93 3.18 -1.55
C GLN A 56 -8.92 3.33 -2.73
N CYS A 57 -8.45 3.80 -3.89
CA CYS A 57 -9.29 4.07 -5.04
C CYS A 57 -9.74 2.78 -5.76
N ILE A 58 -11.05 2.51 -5.75
CA ILE A 58 -11.66 1.32 -6.35
C ILE A 58 -11.42 1.28 -7.87
N THR A 59 -11.46 2.41 -8.57
CA THR A 59 -11.25 2.45 -10.03
C THR A 59 -9.81 2.13 -10.39
N CYS A 60 -8.83 2.69 -9.68
CA CYS A 60 -7.41 2.37 -9.88
C CYS A 60 -7.11 0.90 -9.57
N GLN A 61 -7.64 0.37 -8.46
CA GLN A 61 -7.44 -1.02 -8.04
C GLN A 61 -7.94 -2.04 -9.07
N LYS A 62 -8.97 -1.73 -9.86
CA LYS A 62 -9.45 -2.61 -10.95
C LYS A 62 -8.38 -2.85 -12.02
N PHE A 63 -7.50 -1.89 -12.24
CA PHE A 63 -6.42 -1.98 -13.23
C PHE A 63 -5.10 -2.43 -12.63
N VAL A 64 -4.98 -2.46 -11.30
CA VAL A 64 -3.86 -3.10 -10.62
C VAL A 64 -4.03 -4.61 -10.80
N ILE A 65 -3.39 -5.15 -11.84
CA ILE A 65 -3.15 -6.59 -11.94
C ILE A 65 -2.23 -6.93 -10.78
N ALA A 66 -2.82 -7.27 -9.63
CA ALA A 66 -2.07 -7.75 -8.50
C ALA A 66 -1.28 -8.97 -9.00
N LYS A 67 0.05 -8.84 -9.09
CA LYS A 67 0.95 -10.00 -9.15
C LYS A 67 0.91 -10.68 -7.77
N ARG A 68 -0.27 -11.11 -7.32
CA ARG A 68 -0.37 -12.14 -6.30
C ARG A 68 0.16 -13.39 -6.99
N GLY A 69 1.44 -13.66 -6.75
CA GLY A 69 2.05 -14.91 -7.13
C GLY A 69 1.12 -16.03 -6.70
N TYR A 70 0.84 -16.94 -7.62
CA TYR A 70 0.25 -18.23 -7.30
C TYR A 70 0.91 -18.74 -6.01
N ASN A 71 0.13 -18.84 -4.94
CA ASN A 71 0.54 -19.49 -3.71
C ASN A 71 -0.03 -20.91 -3.80
N PRO A 72 0.66 -21.84 -4.51
CA PRO A 72 0.15 -23.20 -4.60
C PRO A 72 -0.13 -23.69 -3.20
N LEU A 73 -1.30 -24.28 -2.99
CA LEU A 73 -1.53 -25.13 -1.84
C LEU A 73 -0.43 -26.18 -1.89
N CYS A 74 0.55 -26.10 -1.00
CA CYS A 74 1.63 -27.06 -0.92
C CYS A 74 0.97 -28.39 -0.53
N PRO A 75 0.84 -29.38 -1.43
CA PRO A 75 0.20 -30.62 -1.07
C PRO A 75 1.08 -31.30 -0.03
N LEU A 76 0.50 -31.69 1.10
CA LEU A 76 1.18 -32.54 2.08
C LEU A 76 1.38 -33.92 1.43
N ILE A 77 2.53 -34.15 0.82
CA ILE A 77 2.90 -35.47 0.33
C ILE A 77 3.35 -36.30 1.53
N VAL A 78 2.51 -37.23 1.97
CA VAL A 78 2.84 -38.19 3.01
C VAL A 78 3.67 -39.31 2.37
N THR A 79 5.00 -39.20 2.42
CA THR A 79 5.93 -40.21 1.89
C THR A 79 6.26 -41.33 2.88
N HIS A 80 5.75 -41.26 4.10
CA HIS A 80 5.96 -42.30 5.12
C HIS A 80 4.69 -42.57 5.93
N PRO A 81 4.34 -43.86 6.17
CA PRO A 81 3.09 -44.26 6.84
C PRO A 81 2.96 -43.76 8.30
N TYR A 82 4.02 -43.23 8.91
CA TYR A 82 4.04 -42.76 10.31
C TYR A 82 4.37 -41.27 10.49
N GLY A 83 4.39 -40.46 9.42
CA GLY A 83 4.88 -39.06 9.46
C GLY A 83 3.96 -38.00 10.10
N ILE A 84 2.76 -38.35 10.56
CA ILE A 84 1.71 -37.37 10.92
C ILE A 84 1.86 -36.84 12.37
N ILE A 85 2.69 -37.45 13.22
CA ILE A 85 2.67 -37.17 14.68
C ILE A 85 3.68 -36.09 15.11
N ARG A 86 4.63 -35.67 14.26
CA ARG A 86 5.74 -34.76 14.69
C ARG A 86 5.58 -33.27 14.34
N TRP A 87 4.46 -32.85 13.76
CA TRP A 87 4.25 -31.42 13.42
C TRP A 87 3.23 -30.68 14.30
N ILE A 88 2.43 -31.37 15.11
CA ILE A 88 1.49 -30.71 16.05
C ILE A 88 2.22 -30.11 17.27
N TYR A 89 3.36 -30.69 17.68
CA TYR A 89 4.07 -30.24 18.90
C TYR A 89 4.89 -28.95 18.76
N VAL A 90 5.26 -28.54 17.54
CA VAL A 90 6.11 -27.35 17.35
C VAL A 90 5.28 -26.05 17.24
N VAL A 91 4.02 -26.13 16.78
CA VAL A 91 3.18 -24.93 16.60
C VAL A 91 2.56 -24.43 17.92
N TYR A 92 2.37 -25.29 18.93
CA TYR A 92 1.75 -24.90 20.21
C TYR A 92 2.73 -24.40 21.30
N ARG A 93 4.05 -24.36 21.05
CA ARG A 93 5.06 -23.98 22.07
C ARG A 93 5.77 -22.64 21.80
N MET A 94 5.24 -21.80 20.90
CA MET A 94 5.71 -20.43 20.64
C MET A 94 4.64 -19.34 20.90
N GLN A 95 3.67 -19.61 21.78
CA GLN A 95 2.65 -18.61 22.15
C GLN A 95 2.52 -18.39 23.67
N LEU A 96 3.57 -18.70 24.44
CA LEU A 96 3.67 -18.37 25.87
C LEU A 96 5.14 -18.17 26.27
N ILE A 97 5.76 -17.06 25.85
CA ILE A 97 6.82 -16.36 26.61
C ILE A 97 6.66 -14.86 26.29
N GLN A 98 6.15 -14.12 27.28
CA GLN A 98 6.46 -12.70 27.49
C GLN A 98 7.86 -12.59 28.08
#